data_AF-A0A962N9W0-F1
#
_entry.id   AF-A0A962N9W0-F1
#
_cell.length_a   1.000
_cell.length_b   1.000
_cell.length_c   1.000
_cell.angle_alpha   90.00
_cell.angle_beta   90.00
_cell.angle_gamma   90.00
#
_symmetry.space_group_name_H-M   'P 1'
#
loop_
_entity.id
_entity.type
_entity.pdbx_description
1 polymer ?
#
loop_
_entity_poly.entity_id
_entity_poly.type
_entity_poly.pdbx_seq_one_letter_code
_entity_poly.pdbx_strand_id
1 'polypeptide(L)'
;ASDGIVLVDEDKCIGCQLCAWACPYGAREFSAVEGVMKKCTLCVDRIYDEALPEADRQPACVMACPTRARMFGDLADPEDPATRYANERGSVDLLPELGYQPVNRYLPPKPRRANASAEAQVEDDYRPEQLPPLLRWVDRLLST
;
A
#
# COMPACT_ATOMS: atom_id res chain seq x y z
N ALA A 1 -5.82 -6.20 23.15
CA ALA A 1 -4.99 -5.96 21.95
C ALA A 1 -3.60 -5.53 22.43
N SER A 2 -2.55 -6.24 22.02
CA SER A 2 -1.17 -6.05 22.47
C SER A 2 -0.22 -5.60 21.36
N ASP A 3 -0.71 -5.50 20.12
CA ASP A 3 0.07 -5.28 18.89
C ASP A 3 -0.10 -3.88 18.27
N GLY A 4 -0.80 -2.98 18.98
CA GLY A 4 -0.94 -1.58 18.56
C GLY A 4 -1.98 -1.31 17.45
N ILE A 5 -2.71 -2.33 16.98
CA ILE A 5 -3.76 -2.15 15.98
C ILE A 5 -4.98 -1.45 16.61
N VAL A 6 -5.33 -0.27 16.09
CA VAL A 6 -6.52 0.48 16.53
C VAL A 6 -7.72 0.07 15.67
N LEU A 7 -8.81 -0.38 16.29
CA LEU A 7 -10.04 -0.78 15.61
C LEU A 7 -11.22 0.13 16.00
N VAL A 8 -12.23 0.19 15.14
CA VAL A 8 -13.55 0.72 15.48
C VAL A 8 -14.40 -0.47 15.88
N ASP A 9 -14.99 -0.42 17.08
CA ASP A 9 -16.02 -1.36 17.51
C ASP A 9 -17.34 -0.96 16.86
N GLU A 10 -17.78 -1.75 15.89
CA GLU A 10 -18.94 -1.41 15.06
C GLU A 10 -20.26 -1.50 15.84
N ASP A 11 -20.36 -2.43 16.80
CA ASP A 11 -21.55 -2.60 17.65
C ASP A 11 -21.76 -1.39 18.59
N LYS A 12 -20.67 -0.71 18.94
CA LYS A 12 -20.69 0.51 19.78
C LYS A 12 -20.69 1.80 18.95
N CYS A 13 -20.45 1.72 17.65
CA CYS A 13 -20.33 2.90 16.81
C CYS A 13 -21.71 3.50 16.54
N ILE A 14 -21.94 4.73 16.99
CA ILE A 14 -23.20 5.46 16.75
C ILE A 14 -23.16 6.36 15.49
N GLY A 15 -22.13 6.23 14.66
CA GLY A 15 -22.02 6.99 13.42
C GLY A 15 -21.86 8.51 13.57
N CYS A 16 -21.41 9.01 14.73
CA CYS A 16 -21.33 10.46 15.01
C CYS A 16 -20.23 11.23 14.25
N GLN A 17 -19.33 10.52 13.56
CA GLN A 17 -18.24 11.08 12.73
C GLN A 17 -17.21 11.97 13.46
N LEU A 18 -17.35 12.21 14.78
CA LEU A 18 -16.38 12.97 15.58
C LEU A 18 -14.96 12.44 15.49
N CYS A 19 -14.81 11.11 15.36
CA CYS A 19 -13.49 10.50 15.22
C CYS A 19 -12.81 10.78 13.87
N ALA A 20 -13.58 11.02 12.80
CA ALA A 20 -13.02 11.46 11.52
C ALA A 20 -12.51 12.90 11.64
N TRP A 21 -13.28 13.77 12.29
CA TRP A 21 -12.87 15.16 12.56
C TRP A 21 -11.61 15.24 13.44
N ALA A 22 -11.51 14.39 14.46
CA ALA A 22 -10.37 14.37 15.37
C ALA A 22 -9.08 13.79 14.74
N CYS A 23 -9.19 12.97 13.69
CA CYS A 23 -8.03 12.29 13.11
C CYS A 23 -7.30 13.23 12.13
N PRO A 24 -6.07 13.69 12.44
CA PRO A 24 -5.33 14.60 11.56
C PRO A 24 -4.90 13.95 10.23
N TYR A 25 -4.92 12.61 10.19
CA TYR A 25 -4.50 11.82 9.04
C TYR A 25 -5.64 11.56 8.04
N GLY A 26 -6.88 11.96 8.38
CA GLY A 26 -8.05 11.64 7.55
C GLY A 26 -8.28 10.13 7.37
N ALA A 27 -7.78 9.30 8.29
CA ALA A 27 -7.71 7.84 8.13
C ALA A 27 -9.00 7.10 8.54
N ARG A 28 -10.12 7.81 8.69
CA ARG A 28 -11.42 7.25 9.08
C ARG A 28 -12.50 7.75 8.14
N GLU A 29 -13.34 6.85 7.66
CA GLU A 29 -14.38 7.13 6.68
C GLU A 29 -15.73 6.61 7.20
N PHE A 30 -16.82 7.28 6.86
CA PHE A 30 -18.17 6.86 7.27
C PHE A 30 -18.78 5.95 6.21
N SER A 31 -19.23 4.76 6.60
CA SER A 31 -20.01 3.87 5.75
C SER A 31 -21.48 4.30 5.80
N ALA A 32 -21.96 4.96 4.74
CA ALA A 32 -23.37 5.35 4.65
C ALA A 32 -24.33 4.15 4.56
N VAL A 33 -23.82 3.00 4.13
CA VAL A 33 -24.60 1.75 4.01
C VAL A 33 -24.80 1.10 5.38
N GLU A 34 -23.74 1.02 6.19
CA GLU A 34 -23.78 0.34 7.49
C GLU A 34 -24.04 1.29 8.66
N GLY A 35 -23.95 2.60 8.45
CA GLY A 35 -24.16 3.61 9.49
C GLY A 35 -23.03 3.72 10.51
N VAL A 36 -21.86 3.13 10.23
CA VAL A 36 -20.72 3.08 11.16
C VAL A 36 -19.45 3.65 10.54
N MET A 37 -18.49 4.02 11.40
CA MET A 37 -17.17 4.47 10.97
C MET A 37 -16.28 3.28 10.61
N LYS A 38 -15.57 3.38 9.50
CA LYS A 38 -14.58 2.42 9.03
C LYS A 38 -13.19 3.06 9.01
N LYS A 39 -12.17 2.23 9.01
CA LYS A 39 -10.75 2.61 8.85
C LYS A 39 -9.97 1.42 8.32
N CYS A 40 -8.75 1.65 7.85
CA CYS A 40 -7.80 0.56 7.59
C CYS A 40 -7.60 -0.27 8.86
N THR A 41 -7.93 -1.56 8.83
CA THR A 41 -7.78 -2.47 9.98
C THR A 41 -6.44 -3.20 9.98
N LEU A 42 -5.49 -2.83 9.11
CA LEU A 42 -4.29 -3.63 8.83
C LEU A 42 -4.63 -5.09 8.41
N CYS A 43 -5.82 -5.29 7.84
CA CYS A 43 -6.33 -6.60 7.44
C CYS A 43 -6.26 -7.63 8.59
N VAL A 44 -6.73 -7.28 9.79
CA VAL A 44 -6.85 -8.22 10.93
C VAL A 44 -7.53 -9.53 10.55
N ASP A 45 -8.46 -9.48 9.60
CA ASP A 45 -9.16 -10.64 9.02
C ASP A 45 -8.24 -11.59 8.24
N ARG A 46 -7.10 -11.10 7.75
CA ARG A 46 -6.11 -11.89 7.00
C ARG A 46 -4.87 -12.25 7.82
N ILE A 47 -4.34 -11.30 8.59
CA ILE A 47 -3.05 -11.50 9.29
C ILE A 47 -3.16 -12.53 10.43
N TYR A 48 -4.35 -12.73 10.98
CA TYR A 48 -4.61 -13.75 12.00
C TYR A 48 -5.28 -15.01 11.46
N ASP A 49 -5.56 -15.08 10.16
CA ASP A 49 -6.23 -16.25 9.58
C ASP A 49 -5.24 -17.40 9.44
N GLU A 50 -5.34 -18.38 10.35
CA GLU A 50 -4.48 -19.56 10.35
C GLU A 50 -4.73 -20.51 9.17
N ALA A 51 -5.88 -20.39 8.47
CA ALA A 51 -6.16 -21.16 7.28
C ALA A 51 -5.32 -20.71 6.08
N LEU A 52 -4.80 -19.48 6.09
CA LEU A 52 -3.87 -18.99 5.09
C LEU A 52 -2.44 -19.49 5.39
N PRO A 53 -1.65 -19.83 4.36
CA PRO A 53 -0.21 -20.02 4.51
C PRO A 53 0.42 -18.77 5.15
N GLU A 54 1.42 -18.96 6.01
CA GLU A 54 2.08 -17.86 6.73
C GLU A 54 2.57 -16.74 5.79
N ALA A 55 3.10 -17.12 4.61
CA ALA A 55 3.53 -16.17 3.59
C ALA A 55 2.41 -15.26 3.06
N ASP A 56 1.16 -15.72 3.11
CA ASP A 56 -0.04 -15.02 2.60
C ASP A 56 -0.79 -14.23 3.69
N ARG A 57 -0.40 -14.39 4.97
CA ARG A 57 -0.93 -13.65 6.13
C ARG A 57 -0.39 -12.22 6.20
N GLN A 58 -0.60 -11.49 5.12
CA GLN A 58 -0.20 -10.09 4.97
C GLN A 58 -1.38 -9.21 4.54
N PRO A 59 -1.32 -7.90 4.82
CA PRO A 59 -2.34 -6.98 4.37
C PRO A 59 -2.50 -7.00 2.84
N ALA A 60 -3.74 -6.93 2.37
CA ALA A 60 -4.05 -6.95 0.95
C ALA A 60 -3.30 -5.84 0.17
N CYS A 61 -3.10 -4.69 0.80
CA CYS A 61 -2.42 -3.55 0.21
C CYS A 61 -0.90 -3.79 0.02
N VAL A 62 -0.28 -4.70 0.79
CA VAL A 62 1.12 -5.14 0.64
C VAL A 62 1.23 -6.15 -0.48
N MET A 63 0.38 -7.18 -0.46
CA MET A 63 0.35 -8.24 -1.47
C MET A 63 0.06 -7.69 -2.88
N ALA A 64 -0.85 -6.72 -2.98
CA ALA A 64 -1.25 -6.13 -4.24
C ALA A 64 -0.20 -5.19 -4.86
N CYS A 65 0.84 -4.78 -4.12
CA CYS A 65 1.77 -3.75 -4.59
C CYS A 65 2.84 -4.34 -5.54
N PRO A 66 2.79 -4.06 -6.86
CA PRO A 66 3.73 -4.67 -7.81
C PRO A 66 5.17 -4.18 -7.61
N THR A 67 5.33 -2.95 -7.10
CA THR A 67 6.63 -2.33 -6.86
C THR A 67 7.18 -2.61 -5.47
N ARG A 68 6.45 -3.35 -4.62
CA ARG A 68 6.78 -3.60 -3.21
C ARG A 68 7.06 -2.31 -2.43
N ALA A 69 6.25 -1.29 -2.68
CA ALA A 69 6.35 0.00 -1.98
C ALA A 69 5.91 -0.07 -0.51
N ARG A 70 5.16 -1.11 -0.13
CA ARG A 70 4.70 -1.35 1.24
C ARG A 70 5.33 -2.63 1.77
N MET A 71 5.67 -2.62 3.05
CA MET A 71 6.15 -3.78 3.80
C MET A 71 5.36 -3.84 5.11
N PHE A 72 5.13 -5.04 5.63
CA PHE A 72 4.42 -5.27 6.88
C PHE A 72 5.24 -6.22 7.74
N GLY A 73 5.25 -5.98 9.03
CA GLY A 73 6.08 -6.69 10.02
C GLY A 73 5.86 -6.11 11.41
N ASP A 74 6.54 -6.67 12.41
CA ASP A 74 6.45 -6.23 13.80
C ASP A 74 7.42 -5.08 14.08
N LEU A 75 6.88 -3.87 14.32
CA LEU A 75 7.66 -2.67 14.62
C LEU A 75 8.35 -2.71 16.00
N ALA A 76 7.89 -3.60 16.89
CA ALA A 76 8.50 -3.81 18.20
C ALA A 76 9.69 -4.79 18.16
N ASP A 77 9.81 -5.60 17.09
CA ASP A 77 10.94 -6.51 16.87
C ASP A 77 12.02 -5.84 15.98
N PRO A 78 13.20 -5.50 16.53
CA PRO A 78 14.29 -4.91 15.76
C PRO A 78 14.84 -5.83 14.66
N GLU A 79 14.64 -7.15 14.76
CA GLU A 79 15.13 -8.12 13.78
C GLU A 79 14.12 -8.40 12.66
N ASP A 80 12.87 -7.92 12.78
CA ASP A 80 11.86 -8.04 11.73
C ASP A 80 12.37 -7.39 10.42
N PRO A 81 12.25 -8.06 9.26
CA PRO A 81 12.77 -7.54 8.00
C PRO A 81 12.24 -6.16 7.59
N ALA A 82 10.96 -5.87 7.87
CA ALA A 82 10.37 -4.56 7.59
C ALA A 82 10.90 -3.50 8.54
N THR A 83 11.05 -3.83 9.83
CA THR A 83 11.61 -2.93 10.85
C THR A 83 13.08 -2.60 10.57
N ARG A 84 13.89 -3.61 10.27
CA ARG A 84 15.29 -3.43 9.85
C ARG A 84 15.39 -2.52 8.64
N TYR A 85 14.62 -2.81 7.58
CA TYR A 85 14.64 -2.01 6.36
C TYR A 85 14.21 -0.56 6.60
N ALA A 86 13.18 -0.35 7.43
CA ALA A 86 12.71 0.99 7.79
C ALA A 86 13.77 1.78 8.57
N ASN A 87 14.45 1.15 9.53
CA ASN A 87 15.51 1.78 10.31
C ASN A 87 16.74 2.10 9.46
N GLU A 88 17.21 1.15 8.64
CA GLU A 88 18.36 1.33 7.73
C GLU A 88 18.13 2.48 6.73
N ARG A 89 16.89 2.66 6.28
CA ARG A 89 16.51 3.72 5.35
C ARG A 89 16.15 5.05 6.00
N GLY A 90 16.19 5.15 7.33
CA GLY A 90 15.85 6.36 8.06
C GLY A 90 14.37 6.73 7.90
N SER A 91 13.48 5.75 8.14
CA SER A 91 12.03 5.99 8.09
C SER A 91 11.58 7.09 9.06
N VAL A 92 10.50 7.77 8.71
CA VAL A 92 9.94 8.88 9.49
C VAL A 92 8.46 8.66 9.79
N ASP A 93 8.00 9.25 10.88
CA ASP A 93 6.59 9.37 11.18
C ASP A 93 5.91 10.38 10.25
N LEU A 94 4.63 10.14 9.97
CA LEU A 94 3.79 11.15 9.36
C LEU A 94 3.33 12.15 10.42
N LEU A 95 3.57 13.44 10.17
CA LEU A 95 3.27 14.54 11.09
C LEU A 95 3.88 14.32 12.49
N PRO A 96 5.21 14.18 12.60
CA PRO A 96 5.88 13.88 13.87
C PRO A 96 5.63 14.93 14.97
N GLU A 97 5.36 16.18 14.59
CA GLU A 97 5.05 17.28 15.50
C GLU A 97 3.81 17.05 16.38
N LEU A 98 2.92 16.13 15.99
CA LEU A 98 1.70 15.81 16.75
C LEU A 98 1.92 14.80 17.88
N GLY A 99 3.06 14.08 17.89
CA GLY A 99 3.40 13.14 18.95
C GLY A 99 2.51 11.89 19.06
N TYR A 100 1.70 11.58 18.04
CA TYR A 100 0.75 10.46 18.05
C TYR A 100 1.37 9.07 17.81
N GLN A 101 2.68 9.00 17.56
CA GLN A 101 3.44 7.76 17.38
C GLN A 101 2.75 6.75 16.43
N PRO A 102 2.46 7.14 15.17
CA PRO A 102 1.79 6.25 14.22
C PRO A 102 2.64 5.00 13.92
N VAL A 103 1.97 3.87 13.72
CA VAL A 103 2.66 2.60 13.36
C VAL A 103 3.09 2.54 11.90
N ASN A 104 2.47 3.35 11.03
CA ASN A 104 2.87 3.44 9.63
C ASN A 104 4.06 4.41 9.47
N ARG A 105 5.21 3.87 9.09
CA ARG A 105 6.43 4.64 8.82
C ARG A 105 6.61 4.90 7.33
N TYR A 106 7.11 6.07 6.97
CA TYR A 106 7.37 6.46 5.59
C TYR A 106 8.85 6.52 5.31
N LEU A 107 9.27 6.00 4.16
CA LEU A 107 10.66 6.05 3.74
C LEU A 107 10.95 7.37 3.02
N PRO A 108 12.11 7.99 3.26
CA PRO A 108 12.51 9.16 2.50
C PRO A 108 12.64 8.82 1.00
N PRO A 109 12.31 9.77 0.11
CA PRO A 109 12.48 9.60 -1.32
C PRO A 109 13.90 9.17 -1.65
N LYS A 110 14.06 8.20 -2.56
CA LYS A 110 15.39 7.86 -3.06
C LYS A 110 15.93 9.05 -3.85
N PRO A 111 17.22 9.40 -3.70
CA PRO A 111 17.82 10.41 -4.56
C PRO A 111 17.67 9.99 -6.02
N ARG A 112 17.32 10.95 -6.88
CA ARG A 112 17.29 10.71 -8.33
C ARG A 112 18.68 10.28 -8.77
N ARG A 113 18.77 9.19 -9.53
CA ARG A 113 20.03 8.81 -10.18
C ARG A 113 20.44 9.96 -11.10
N ALA A 114 21.70 10.39 -11.03
CA ALA A 114 22.21 11.55 -11.77
C ALA A 114 21.99 11.47 -13.30
N ASN A 115 21.83 10.27 -13.85
CA ASN A 115 21.63 10.02 -15.28
C ASN A 115 20.17 9.70 -15.67
N ALA A 116 19.19 9.88 -14.76
CA ALA A 116 17.77 9.59 -15.04
C ALA A 116 17.04 10.71 -15.80
N SER A 117 17.76 11.69 -16.33
CA SER A 117 17.25 12.67 -17.30
C SER A 117 17.41 12.22 -18.75
N ALA A 118 18.02 11.05 -19.00
CA ALA A 118 17.85 10.40 -20.29
C ALA A 118 16.41 9.88 -20.32
N GLU A 119 15.57 10.52 -21.14
CA GLU A 119 14.32 9.92 -21.60
C GLU A 119 14.63 8.46 -21.92
N ALA A 120 13.96 7.53 -21.23
CA ALA A 120 14.07 6.13 -21.59
C ALA A 120 13.53 6.04 -23.01
N GLN A 121 14.42 6.00 -24.00
CA GLN A 121 14.07 5.73 -25.38
C GLN A 121 13.61 4.27 -25.38
N VAL A 122 12.30 4.08 -25.22
CA VAL A 122 11.67 2.81 -25.51
C VAL A 122 11.75 2.71 -27.03
N GLU A 123 12.78 2.04 -27.54
CA GLU A 123 12.85 1.68 -28.95
C GLU A 123 11.69 0.72 -29.21
N ASP A 124 10.66 1.22 -29.90
CA ASP A 124 9.57 0.40 -30.38
C ASP A 124 10.10 -0.44 -31.55
N ASP A 125 10.47 -1.69 -31.24
CA ASP A 125 10.94 -2.66 -32.24
C ASP A 125 9.76 -3.33 -33.00
N TYR A 126 8.57 -2.74 -32.93
CA TYR A 126 7.45 -3.19 -33.74
C TYR A 126 7.73 -2.99 -35.24
N ARG A 127 7.78 -4.11 -35.98
CA ARG A 127 7.99 -4.15 -37.44
C ARG A 127 6.83 -4.90 -38.09
N PRO A 128 5.72 -4.22 -38.42
CA PRO A 128 4.54 -4.88 -38.97
C PRO A 128 4.85 -5.60 -40.29
N GLU A 129 5.88 -5.19 -41.03
CA GLU A 129 6.31 -5.84 -42.27
C GLU A 129 6.79 -7.28 -42.07
N GLN A 130 7.32 -7.58 -40.87
CA GLN A 130 7.89 -8.87 -40.49
C GLN A 130 6.82 -9.86 -39.98
N LEU A 131 5.58 -9.42 -39.80
CA LEU A 131 4.50 -10.29 -39.36
C LEU A 131 4.04 -11.25 -40.49
N PRO A 132 3.57 -12.46 -40.14
CA PRO A 132 2.90 -13.35 -41.09
C PRO A 132 1.71 -12.66 -41.80
N PRO A 133 1.35 -13.08 -43.02
CA PRO A 133 0.33 -12.41 -43.83
C PRO A 133 -1.00 -12.17 -43.13
N LEU A 134 -1.46 -13.14 -42.34
CA LEU A 134 -2.69 -13.05 -41.55
C LEU A 134 -2.59 -11.96 -40.47
N LEU A 135 -1.48 -11.94 -39.73
CA LEU A 135 -1.28 -11.00 -38.63
C LEU A 135 -1.07 -9.57 -39.13
N ARG A 136 -0.44 -9.38 -40.29
CA ARG A 136 -0.39 -8.05 -40.95
C ARG A 136 -1.75 -7.52 -41.35
N TRP A 137 -2.62 -8.41 -41.81
CA TRP A 137 -3.98 -8.02 -42.19
C TRP A 137 -4.80 -7.63 -40.95
N VAL A 138 -4.70 -8.40 -39.86
CA VAL A 138 -5.34 -8.08 -38.58
C VAL A 138 -4.81 -6.76 -38.00
N ASP A 139 -3.50 -6.56 -38.01
CA ASP A 139 -2.85 -5.34 -37.54
C ASP A 139 -3.34 -4.10 -38.30
N ARG A 140 -3.42 -4.18 -39.63
CA ARG A 140 -3.99 -3.10 -40.47
C ARG A 140 -5.45 -2.81 -40.16
N LEU A 141 -6.23 -3.81 -39.76
CA LEU A 141 -7.64 -3.65 -39.40
C LEU A 141 -7.84 -2.99 -38.03
N LEU A 142 -6.93 -3.22 -37.09
CA LEU A 142 -7.03 -2.73 -35.72
C LEU A 142 -6.30 -1.40 -35.50
N SER A 143 -5.39 -1.03 -36.40
CA SER A 143 -4.59 0.21 -36.32
C SER A 143 -5.24 1.43 -36.99
N THR A 144 -6.45 1.28 -37.54
CA THR A 144 -7.32 2.38 -38.03
C THR A 144 -8.42 2.68 -37.02
#